data_AF-D4JBH9-F1
#
_entry.id   AF-D4JBH9-F1
#
_cell.length_a   1.000
_cell.length_b   1.000
_cell.length_c   1.000
_cell.angle_alpha   90.00
_cell.angle_beta   90.00
_cell.angle_gamma   90.00
#
_symmetry.space_group_name_H-M   'P 1'
#
loop_
_entity.id
_entity.type
_entity.pdbx_description
1 polymer ?
#
loop_
_entity_poly.entity_id
_entity_poly.type
_entity_poly.pdbx_seq_one_letter_code
_entity_poly.pdbx_strand_id
1 'polypeptide(L)' 'MNTIVLMGRLARDPETKLASTQKGKTKVSRFPLVVKRNRTSKAFVVMITAYGML' A
#
# COMPACT_ATOMS: atom_id res chain seq x y z
N MET A 1 5.14 -19.00 1.17
CA MET A 1 4.44 -17.87 1.83
C MET A 1 5.38 -16.68 1.78
N ASN A 2 5.06 -15.66 0.98
CA ASN A 2 5.93 -14.51 0.78
C ASN A 2 5.39 -13.34 1.62
N THR A 3 5.86 -13.23 2.85
CA THR A 3 5.41 -12.20 3.79
C THR A 3 6.43 -11.06 3.85
N ILE A 4 5.96 -9.82 3.77
CA ILE A 4 6.76 -8.62 3.93
C ILE A 4 6.09 -7.77 5.01
N VAL A 5 6.88 -7.29 5.99
CA VAL A 5 6.42 -6.35 7.01
C VAL A 5 7.02 -4.98 6.74
N LEU A 6 6.17 -3.98 6.54
CA LEU A 6 6.56 -2.58 6.32
C LEU A 6 5.93 -1.71 7.39
N MET A 7 6.72 -0.79 7.95
CA MET A 7 6.23 0.28 8.83
C MET A 7 6.68 1.61 8.25
N GLY A 8 5.76 2.55 8.10
CA GLY A 8 6.03 3.81 7.41
C GLY A 8 4.93 4.84 7.62
N ARG A 9 5.09 5.99 6.97
CA ARG A 9 4.09 7.06 6.95
C ARG A 9 3.43 7.12 5.59
N LEU A 10 2.14 7.42 5.56
CA LEU A 10 1.44 7.71 4.30
C LEU A 10 2.00 9.01 3.73
N ALA A 11 2.41 9.01 2.46
CA ALA A 11 2.84 10.23 1.76
C ALA A 11 1.65 11.06 1.25
N ARG A 12 0.48 10.42 1.10
CA ARG A 12 -0.81 11.04 0.79
C ARG A 12 -1.93 10.11 1.25
N ASP A 13 -3.15 10.63 1.30
CA ASP A 13 -4.32 9.83 1.64
C ASP A 13 -4.59 8.71 0.61
N PRO A 14 -5.15 7.58 1.04
CA PRO A 14 -5.52 6.50 0.13
C PRO A 14 -6.59 6.90 -0.88
N GLU A 15 -6.32 6.66 -2.16
CA GLU A 15 -7.35 6.73 -3.20
C GLU A 15 -8.07 5.38 -3.29
N THR A 16 -9.38 5.38 -3.03
CA THR A 16 -10.20 4.15 -3.08
C THR A 16 -11.15 4.17 -4.27
N LYS A 17 -11.13 3.11 -5.08
CA LYS A 17 -11.98 2.96 -6.27
C LYS A 17 -12.55 1.54 -6.35
N LEU A 18 -13.67 1.39 -7.05
CA LEU A 18 -14.14 0.07 -7.47
C LEU A 18 -13.31 -0.40 -8.66
N ALA A 19 -12.71 -1.59 -8.55
CA ALA A 19 -11.97 -2.21 -9.64
C ALA A 19 -12.56 -3.60 -9.93
N SER A 20 -12.65 -3.95 -11.21
CA SER A 20 -12.94 -5.32 -11.64
C SER A 20 -11.69 -6.18 -11.46
N THR A 21 -11.79 -7.23 -10.67
CA THR A 21 -10.78 -8.28 -10.53
C THR A 21 -11.31 -9.58 -11.16
N GLN A 22 -10.46 -10.58 -11.31
CA GLN A 22 -10.87 -11.92 -11.75
C GLN A 22 -11.94 -12.55 -10.83
N LYS A 23 -12.01 -12.13 -9.56
CA LYS A 23 -13.00 -12.60 -8.58
C LYS A 23 -14.24 -11.70 -8.48
N GLY A 24 -14.38 -10.71 -9.37
CA GLY A 24 -15.48 -9.75 -9.37
C GLY A 24 -15.04 -8.33 -9.02
N LYS A 25 -16.01 -7.42 -8.90
CA LYS A 25 -15.76 -6.03 -8.53
C LYS A 25 -15.46 -5.94 -7.03
N THR A 26 -14.41 -5.22 -6.67
CA THR A 26 -14.04 -4.97 -5.26
C THR A 26 -13.48 -3.56 -5.08
N LYS A 27 -13.51 -3.06 -3.84
CA LYS A 27 -12.82 -1.83 -3.47
C LYS A 27 -11.31 -2.09 -3.48
N VAL A 28 -10.58 -1.18 -4.10
CA VAL A 28 -9.13 -1.17 -4.15
C VAL A 28 -8.64 0.19 -3.69
N SER A 29 -7.81 0.20 -2.66
CA SER A 29 -7.15 1.40 -2.16
C SER A 29 -5.69 1.41 -2.60
N ARG A 30 -5.23 2.53 -3.15
CA ARG A 30 -3.84 2.73 -3.58
C ARG A 30 -3.24 3.91 -2.83
N PHE A 31 -2.05 3.71 -2.26
CA PHE A 31 -1.35 4.77 -1.54
C PHE A 31 0.17 4.55 -1.51
N PRO A 32 0.97 5.62 -1.55
CA PRO A 32 2.40 5.58 -1.30
C PRO A 32 2.70 5.51 0.21
N LEU A 33 3.47 4.50 0.61
CA LEU A 33 4.02 4.36 1.95
C LEU A 33 5.50 4.76 1.95
N VAL A 34 5.84 5.80 2.69
CA VAL A 34 7.23 6.19 2.93
C VAL A 34 7.78 5.31 4.05
N VAL A 35 8.73 4.46 3.71
CA VAL A 35 9.40 3.54 4.64
C VAL A 35 10.82 4.05 4.87
N LYS A 36 11.19 4.23 6.14
CA LYS A 36 12.56 4.60 6.52
C LYS A 36 13.30 3.36 7.01
N ARG A 37 14.48 3.10 6.45
CA ARG A 37 15.34 2.02 6.95
C ARG A 37 16.05 2.51 8.20
N ASN A 38 15.77 1.86 9.35
CA ASN A 38 16.26 2.26 10.67
C ASN A 38 17.80 2.42 10.77
N ARG A 39 18.59 1.79 9.88
CA ARG A 39 20.06 1.83 9.93
C ARG A 39 20.74 2.79 8.97
N THR A 40 20.06 3.27 7.92
CA THR A 40 20.74 4.02 6.84
C THR A 40 20.18 5.42 6.64
N SER A 41 19.18 5.85 7.42
CA SER A 41 18.41 7.09 7.25
C SER A 41 17.77 7.29 5.87
N LYS A 42 17.94 6.33 4.94
CA LYS A 42 17.33 6.33 3.61
C LYS A 42 15.85 6.05 3.73
N ALA A 43 15.06 6.90 3.09
CA ALA A 43 13.64 6.71 2.88
C ALA A 43 13.41 6.15 1.48
N PHE A 44 12.44 5.25 1.37
CA PHE A 44 11.97 4.70 0.09
C PHE A 44 10.46 4.79 0.06
N VAL A 45 9.89 4.99 -1.13
CA VAL A 45 8.45 5.00 -1.33
C VAL A 45 8.02 3.65 -1.89
N VAL A 46 7.08 3.00 -1.23
CA VAL A 46 6.47 1.75 -1.69
C VAL A 46 5.02 2.04 -2.05
N MET A 47 4.61 1.71 -3.27
CA MET A 47 3.21 1.79 -3.67
C MET A 47 2.45 0.58 -3.13
N ILE A 48 1.54 0.82 -2.19
CA ILE A 48 0.66 -0.22 -1.63
C ILE A 48 -0.62 -0.27 -2.46
N THR A 49 -1.04 -1.49 -2.81
CA THR A 49 -2.37 -1.77 -3.38
C THR A 49 -3.08 -2.74 -2.43
N ALA A 50 -4.10 -2.25 -1.73
CA ALA A 50 -4.90 -3.04 -0.81
C ALA A 50 -6.24 -3.41 -1.47
N TYR A 51 -6.57 -4.71 -1.48
CA TYR A 51 -7.83 -5.24 -2.00
C TYR A 51 -8.74 -5.62 -0.83
N GLY A 52 -10.03 -5.32 -0.94
CA GLY A 52 -11.02 -5.75 0.07
C GLY A 52 -11.03 -4.94 1.36
N MET A 53 -10.37 -3.76 1.41
CA MET A 53 -10.59 -2.81 2.50
C MET A 53 -12.04 -2.29 2.43
N LEU A 54 -12.79 -2.52 3.51
CA LEU A 54 -14.16 -2.02 3.70
C LEU A 54 -14.16 -0.59 4.20
#